data_AF-A0A1V4I635-F1
#
_entry.id   AF-A0A1V4I635-F1
#
_cell.length_a   1.000
_cell.length_b   1.000
_cell.length_c   1.000
_cell.angle_alpha   90.00
_cell.angle_beta   90.00
_cell.angle_gamma   90.00
#
_symmetry.space_group_name_H-M   'P 1'
#
loop_
_entity.id
_entity.type
_entity.pdbx_description
1 polymer ?
#
loop_
_entity_poly.entity_id
_entity_poly.type
_entity_poly.pdbx_seq_one_letter_code
_entity_poly.pdbx_strand_id
1 'polypeptide(L)'
;MYKKLIIACIIIFVLVFAITFSLTYIKTKEEAQDTKSTIASRMKDVPLINLLKDEVDIKVSGNRLEDMSLNEDIISELNYYIEKMKKLDDKVTVQSIIKGEGEKVKFTTDYKNMKIEKSGKEEYYEIPSQYSNELEQLFERGMFTSFDITQNNKIWNKVEIEDEYSKQKKELQKSKFKEFSDNTKLVAYTKEHKIVSSNNANDNFYITIGTRDNEIYLQLMGRSVLGVYYKAHRSYYQIQEDLYDYLSQMMRNTKPSQTKQDQSNYDWVEEIEIKDIVNNINSVVKGKDAKDLVDFLFNKHTVEGTLGQFEEKRYELTLKGKGRTQNIIAYENNIQLNGKVYQVKSVDIIISAYANTP
;
A
#
# COMPACT_ATOMS: atom_id res chain seq x y z
N MET A 1 -15.77 -69.41 -44.47
CA MET A 1 -17.05 -69.05 -43.80
C MET A 1 -16.85 -68.10 -42.62
N TYR A 2 -15.86 -68.33 -41.74
CA TYR A 2 -15.64 -67.52 -40.52
C TYR A 2 -15.32 -66.03 -40.71
N LYS A 3 -14.60 -65.63 -41.78
CA LYS A 3 -14.29 -64.19 -42.02
C LYS A 3 -15.53 -63.32 -42.21
N LYS A 4 -16.55 -63.81 -42.94
CA LYS A 4 -17.79 -63.04 -43.17
C LYS A 4 -18.61 -62.91 -41.87
N LEU A 5 -18.55 -63.92 -41.01
CA LEU A 5 -19.23 -63.92 -39.72
C LEU A 5 -18.58 -62.93 -38.73
N ILE A 6 -17.24 -62.90 -38.68
CA ILE A 6 -16.48 -61.94 -37.85
C ILE A 6 -16.75 -60.49 -38.30
N ILE A 7 -16.76 -60.23 -39.61
CA ILE A 7 -17.07 -58.89 -40.15
C ILE A 7 -18.50 -58.48 -39.79
N ALA A 8 -19.49 -59.38 -39.87
CA ALA A 8 -20.85 -59.09 -39.48
C ALA A 8 -20.98 -58.76 -37.98
N CYS A 9 -20.27 -59.49 -37.11
CA CYS A 9 -20.25 -59.20 -35.66
C CYS A 9 -19.62 -57.83 -35.35
N ILE A 10 -18.54 -57.45 -36.05
CA ILE A 10 -17.89 -56.15 -35.87
C ILE A 10 -18.83 -55.02 -36.30
N ILE A 11 -19.53 -55.17 -37.43
CA ILE A 11 -20.48 -54.15 -37.91
C ILE A 11 -21.63 -53.95 -36.91
N ILE A 12 -22.17 -55.05 -36.37
CA ILE A 12 -23.24 -55.00 -35.36
C ILE A 12 -22.74 -54.30 -34.09
N PHE A 13 -21.53 -54.62 -33.63
CA PHE A 13 -20.93 -53.99 -32.46
C PHE A 13 -20.76 -52.47 -32.65
N VAL A 14 -20.28 -52.04 -33.81
CA VAL A 14 -20.10 -50.60 -34.11
C VAL A 14 -21.45 -49.87 -34.16
N LEU A 15 -22.50 -50.50 -34.72
CA LEU A 15 -23.84 -49.92 -34.74
C LEU A 15 -24.43 -49.76 -33.33
N VAL A 16 -24.31 -50.80 -32.49
CA VAL A 16 -24.79 -50.74 -31.10
C VAL A 16 -24.02 -49.70 -30.30
N PHE A 17 -22.70 -49.61 -30.48
CA PHE A 17 -21.87 -48.58 -29.87
C PHE A 17 -22.27 -47.17 -30.32
N ALA A 18 -22.49 -46.95 -31.62
CA ALA A 18 -22.89 -45.64 -32.13
C ALA A 18 -24.24 -45.18 -31.57
N ILE A 19 -25.21 -46.09 -31.45
CA ILE A 19 -26.55 -45.79 -30.91
C ILE A 19 -26.47 -45.48 -29.40
N THR A 20 -25.80 -46.33 -28.62
CA THR A 20 -25.64 -46.15 -27.16
C THR A 20 -24.83 -44.89 -26.84
N PHE A 21 -23.77 -44.62 -27.59
CA PHE A 21 -22.98 -43.39 -27.45
C PHE A 21 -23.81 -42.16 -27.80
N SER A 22 -24.59 -42.19 -28.89
CA SER A 22 -25.45 -41.06 -29.29
C SER A 22 -26.56 -40.77 -28.28
N LEU A 23 -27.22 -41.80 -27.75
CA LEU A 23 -28.24 -41.64 -26.71
C LEU A 23 -27.65 -41.07 -25.41
N THR A 24 -26.46 -41.55 -25.02
CA THR A 24 -25.77 -41.06 -23.82
C THR A 24 -25.31 -39.62 -24.00
N TYR A 25 -24.79 -39.26 -25.19
CA TYR A 25 -24.34 -37.91 -25.53
C TYR A 25 -25.50 -36.90 -25.57
N ILE A 26 -26.65 -37.27 -26.13
CA ILE A 26 -27.85 -36.41 -26.14
C ILE A 26 -28.32 -36.17 -24.70
N LYS A 27 -28.40 -37.22 -23.89
CA LYS A 27 -28.87 -37.14 -22.49
C LYS A 27 -27.94 -36.29 -21.60
N THR A 28 -26.62 -36.43 -21.76
CA THR A 28 -25.64 -35.58 -21.04
C THR A 28 -25.66 -34.13 -21.53
N LYS A 29 -25.98 -33.89 -22.81
CA LYS A 29 -26.11 -32.54 -23.36
C LYS A 29 -27.37 -31.83 -22.85
N GLU A 30 -28.49 -32.52 -22.73
CA GLU A 30 -29.74 -32.00 -22.13
C GLU A 30 -29.56 -31.69 -20.63
N GLU A 31 -28.97 -32.61 -19.86
CA GLU A 31 -28.70 -32.39 -18.42
C GLU A 31 -27.72 -31.21 -18.20
N ALA A 32 -26.70 -31.05 -19.05
CA ALA A 32 -25.78 -29.91 -18.97
C ALA A 32 -26.44 -28.57 -19.33
N GLN A 33 -27.47 -28.58 -20.19
CA GLN A 33 -28.20 -27.39 -20.61
C GLN A 33 -29.23 -26.95 -19.54
N ASP A 34 -29.92 -27.89 -18.92
CA ASP A 34 -30.85 -27.63 -17.80
C ASP A 34 -30.12 -27.17 -16.53
N THR A 35 -28.93 -27.73 -16.26
CA THR A 35 -28.11 -27.31 -15.11
C THR A 35 -27.58 -25.88 -15.30
N LYS A 36 -27.16 -25.51 -16.53
CA LYS A 36 -26.74 -24.14 -16.86
C LYS A 36 -27.90 -23.13 -16.78
N SER A 37 -29.09 -23.51 -17.24
CA SER A 37 -30.32 -22.69 -17.15
C SER A 37 -30.72 -22.43 -15.70
N THR A 38 -30.66 -23.46 -14.86
CA THR A 38 -31.06 -23.38 -13.45
C THR A 38 -30.07 -22.56 -12.62
N ILE A 39 -28.76 -22.66 -12.86
CA ILE A 39 -27.74 -21.83 -12.20
C ILE A 39 -27.83 -20.35 -12.62
N ALA A 40 -28.08 -20.08 -13.90
CA ALA A 40 -28.29 -18.71 -14.40
C ALA A 40 -29.55 -18.06 -13.82
N SER A 41 -30.61 -18.83 -13.55
CA SER A 41 -31.82 -18.33 -12.90
C SER A 41 -31.61 -17.98 -11.42
N ARG A 42 -30.80 -18.75 -10.68
CA ARG A 42 -30.50 -18.49 -9.25
C ARG A 42 -29.55 -17.31 -9.02
N MET A 43 -28.72 -16.94 -9.99
CA MET A 43 -27.82 -15.77 -9.89
C MET A 43 -28.52 -14.42 -10.20
N LYS A 44 -29.72 -14.41 -10.78
CA LYS A 44 -30.44 -13.14 -11.07
C LYS A 44 -30.86 -12.39 -9.81
N ASP A 45 -31.15 -13.12 -8.73
CA ASP A 45 -31.73 -12.57 -7.50
C ASP A 45 -30.70 -12.16 -6.45
N VAL A 46 -29.40 -12.44 -6.66
CA VAL A 46 -28.35 -11.97 -5.75
C VAL A 46 -28.12 -10.47 -5.98
N PRO A 47 -28.26 -9.61 -4.95
CA PRO A 47 -27.89 -8.20 -5.03
C PRO A 47 -26.40 -8.06 -5.38
N LEU A 48 -26.07 -7.19 -6.34
CA LEU A 48 -24.69 -6.98 -6.77
C LEU A 48 -23.81 -6.42 -5.63
N ILE A 49 -24.42 -5.70 -4.69
CA ILE A 49 -23.72 -5.22 -3.49
C ILE A 49 -23.19 -6.35 -2.60
N ASN A 50 -23.87 -7.49 -2.55
CA ASN A 50 -23.37 -8.65 -1.81
C ASN A 50 -22.20 -9.30 -2.55
N LEU A 51 -22.26 -9.34 -3.89
CA LEU A 51 -21.12 -9.81 -4.68
C LEU A 51 -19.88 -8.92 -4.50
N LEU A 52 -20.08 -7.60 -4.38
CA LEU A 52 -19.01 -6.65 -4.08
C LEU A 52 -18.38 -6.91 -2.71
N LYS A 53 -19.21 -7.18 -1.68
CA LYS A 53 -18.71 -7.50 -0.33
C LYS A 53 -17.89 -8.78 -0.28
N ASP A 54 -18.22 -9.73 -1.14
CA ASP A 54 -17.54 -11.02 -1.24
C ASP A 54 -16.30 -10.97 -2.15
N GLU A 55 -15.91 -9.80 -2.67
CA GLU A 55 -14.65 -9.66 -3.41
C GLU A 55 -13.46 -9.75 -2.45
N VAL A 56 -12.47 -10.52 -2.86
CA VAL A 56 -11.21 -10.70 -2.11
C VAL A 56 -10.11 -9.82 -2.67
N ASP A 57 -10.18 -9.50 -3.96
CA ASP A 57 -9.28 -8.60 -4.66
C ASP A 57 -10.12 -7.56 -5.39
N ILE A 58 -9.72 -6.30 -5.24
CA ILE A 58 -10.36 -5.16 -5.88
C ILE A 58 -9.25 -4.26 -6.39
N LYS A 59 -9.24 -4.01 -7.69
CA LYS A 59 -8.40 -2.99 -8.31
C LYS A 59 -9.18 -1.70 -8.47
N VAL A 60 -8.55 -0.59 -8.15
CA VAL A 60 -9.16 0.73 -8.27
C VAL A 60 -8.35 1.65 -9.17
N SER A 61 -9.08 2.43 -9.95
CA SER A 61 -8.55 3.42 -10.87
C SER A 61 -9.23 4.76 -10.63
N GLY A 62 -8.42 5.80 -10.55
CA GLY A 62 -8.86 7.19 -10.44
C GLY A 62 -8.07 8.08 -11.39
N ASN A 63 -8.19 9.40 -11.24
CA ASN A 63 -7.57 10.34 -12.18
C ASN A 63 -6.03 10.35 -12.15
N ARG A 64 -5.40 9.82 -11.09
CA ARG A 64 -3.95 9.93 -10.83
C ARG A 64 -3.21 8.60 -10.91
N LEU A 65 -3.87 7.51 -10.55
CA LEU A 65 -3.33 6.15 -10.56
C LEU A 65 -4.38 5.20 -11.12
N GLU A 66 -3.94 4.18 -11.84
CA GLU A 66 -4.78 3.20 -12.51
C GLU A 66 -4.39 1.78 -12.07
N ASP A 67 -5.40 0.93 -11.93
CA ASP A 67 -5.29 -0.50 -11.64
C ASP A 67 -4.53 -0.83 -10.35
N MET A 68 -4.75 -0.03 -9.30
CA MET A 68 -4.14 -0.20 -7.98
C MET A 68 -4.92 -1.22 -7.16
N SER A 69 -4.28 -2.31 -6.77
CA SER A 69 -4.88 -3.37 -5.94
C SER A 69 -5.03 -2.86 -4.50
N LEU A 70 -6.24 -2.99 -3.94
CA LEU A 70 -6.53 -2.67 -2.56
C LEU A 70 -6.02 -3.78 -1.64
N ASN A 71 -5.42 -3.42 -0.51
CA ASN A 71 -5.04 -4.42 0.49
C ASN A 71 -6.27 -4.88 1.30
N GLU A 72 -6.12 -6.00 2.00
CA GLU A 72 -7.20 -6.66 2.77
C GLU A 72 -7.85 -5.73 3.80
N ASP A 73 -7.07 -4.91 4.52
CA ASP A 73 -7.60 -3.99 5.53
C ASP A 73 -8.46 -2.89 4.86
N ILE A 74 -8.05 -2.39 3.69
CA ILE A 74 -8.85 -1.42 2.92
C ILE A 74 -10.15 -2.04 2.40
N ILE A 75 -10.11 -3.28 1.91
CA ILE A 75 -11.31 -4.00 1.46
C ILE A 75 -12.26 -4.25 2.64
N SER A 76 -11.72 -4.63 3.80
CA SER A 76 -12.51 -4.83 5.01
C SER A 76 -13.20 -3.53 5.47
N GLU A 77 -12.51 -2.39 5.41
CA GLU A 77 -13.12 -1.10 5.73
C GLU A 77 -14.13 -0.66 4.66
N LEU A 78 -13.87 -0.94 3.38
CA LEU A 78 -14.83 -0.68 2.30
C LEU A 78 -16.16 -1.41 2.57
N ASN A 79 -16.09 -2.67 3.03
CA ASN A 79 -17.27 -3.46 3.38
C ASN A 79 -18.11 -2.82 4.49
N TYR A 80 -17.47 -2.17 5.47
CA TYR A 80 -18.19 -1.39 6.50
C TYR A 80 -19.02 -0.26 5.87
N TYR A 81 -18.47 0.48 4.91
CA TYR A 81 -19.21 1.56 4.24
C TYR A 81 -20.32 1.02 3.33
N ILE A 82 -20.05 -0.07 2.61
CA ILE A 82 -21.04 -0.74 1.75
C ILE A 82 -22.29 -1.13 2.57
N GLU A 83 -22.12 -1.58 3.80
CA GLU A 83 -23.25 -1.89 4.70
C GLU A 83 -24.14 -0.69 5.05
N LYS A 84 -23.61 0.53 4.96
CA LYS A 84 -24.36 1.75 5.26
C LYS A 84 -25.05 2.35 4.05
N MET A 85 -24.75 1.85 2.85
CA MET A 85 -25.33 2.36 1.62
C MET A 85 -26.78 1.94 1.47
N LYS A 86 -27.61 2.82 0.90
CA LYS A 86 -29.02 2.54 0.64
C LYS A 86 -29.21 2.26 -0.83
N LYS A 87 -29.89 1.16 -1.16
CA LYS A 87 -30.25 0.88 -2.55
C LYS A 87 -31.21 1.95 -3.08
N LEU A 88 -30.94 2.43 -4.29
CA LEU A 88 -31.82 3.31 -5.04
C LEU A 88 -32.63 2.48 -6.03
N ASP A 89 -33.93 2.78 -6.14
CA ASP A 89 -34.81 2.13 -7.10
C ASP A 89 -34.61 2.67 -8.52
N ASP A 90 -34.28 3.96 -8.61
CA ASP A 90 -34.07 4.66 -9.87
C ASP A 90 -32.61 4.66 -10.31
N LYS A 91 -32.40 4.67 -11.62
CA LYS A 91 -31.07 4.90 -12.20
C LYS A 91 -30.63 6.34 -11.94
N VAL A 92 -29.41 6.50 -11.43
CA VAL A 92 -28.80 7.82 -11.22
C VAL A 92 -27.51 7.97 -12.02
N THR A 93 -27.21 9.20 -12.42
CA THR A 93 -25.91 9.51 -13.04
C THR A 93 -24.84 9.53 -11.95
N VAL A 94 -23.85 8.65 -12.09
CA VAL A 94 -22.68 8.60 -11.19
C VAL A 94 -21.47 9.08 -11.96
N GLN A 95 -20.82 10.14 -11.48
CA GLN A 95 -19.56 10.57 -12.09
C GLN A 95 -18.46 9.56 -11.77
N SER A 96 -17.60 9.29 -12.74
CA SER A 96 -16.56 8.27 -12.58
C SER A 96 -15.31 8.85 -11.91
N ILE A 97 -15.40 9.19 -10.61
CA ILE A 97 -14.24 9.64 -9.84
C ILE A 97 -13.33 8.45 -9.53
N ILE A 98 -13.91 7.37 -9.03
CA ILE A 98 -13.24 6.08 -8.82
C ILE A 98 -13.98 5.00 -9.59
N LYS A 99 -13.22 4.14 -10.26
CA LYS A 99 -13.68 2.87 -10.82
C LYS A 99 -13.03 1.74 -10.03
N GLY A 100 -13.82 0.73 -9.69
CA GLY A 100 -13.33 -0.50 -9.08
C GLY A 100 -13.65 -1.72 -9.94
N GLU A 101 -12.74 -2.66 -9.99
CA GLU A 101 -12.88 -3.93 -10.69
C GLU A 101 -12.48 -5.07 -9.75
N GLY A 102 -13.47 -5.88 -9.37
CA GLY A 102 -13.27 -7.18 -8.74
C GLY A 102 -13.54 -8.31 -9.73
N GLU A 103 -13.42 -9.55 -9.27
CA GLU A 103 -13.62 -10.73 -10.12
C GLU A 103 -15.10 -10.90 -10.53
N LYS A 104 -16.01 -10.60 -9.60
CA LYS A 104 -17.45 -10.84 -9.73
C LYS A 104 -18.19 -9.62 -10.25
N VAL A 105 -17.76 -8.41 -9.88
CA VAL A 105 -18.44 -7.15 -10.20
C VAL A 105 -17.47 -6.00 -10.47
N LYS A 106 -17.97 -4.97 -11.16
CA LYS A 106 -17.33 -3.66 -11.28
C LYS A 106 -18.15 -2.63 -10.53
N PHE A 107 -17.51 -1.58 -10.05
CA PHE A 107 -18.22 -0.43 -9.49
C PHE A 107 -17.64 0.90 -9.97
N THR A 108 -18.43 1.95 -9.82
CA THR A 108 -18.03 3.34 -10.08
C THR A 108 -18.66 4.23 -9.02
N THR A 109 -17.92 5.20 -8.50
CA THR A 109 -18.45 6.11 -7.47
C THR A 109 -17.94 7.54 -7.64
N ASP A 110 -18.80 8.48 -7.23
CA ASP A 110 -18.52 9.91 -7.03
C ASP A 110 -18.57 10.31 -5.54
N TYR A 111 -18.45 9.32 -4.66
CA TYR A 111 -18.56 9.42 -3.19
C TYR A 111 -19.94 9.84 -2.66
N LYS A 112 -20.90 10.16 -3.53
CA LYS A 112 -22.32 10.38 -3.18
C LYS A 112 -23.17 9.19 -3.56
N ASN A 113 -22.88 8.60 -4.71
CA ASN A 113 -23.53 7.41 -5.22
C ASN A 113 -22.49 6.37 -5.65
N MET A 114 -22.88 5.12 -5.62
CA MET A 114 -22.13 4.00 -6.16
C MET A 114 -22.99 3.23 -7.15
N LYS A 115 -22.49 3.07 -8.38
CA LYS A 115 -23.03 2.16 -9.37
C LYS A 115 -22.24 0.85 -9.30
N ILE A 116 -22.91 -0.28 -9.15
CA ILE A 116 -22.32 -1.62 -9.21
C ILE A 116 -22.90 -2.32 -10.44
N GLU A 117 -22.04 -2.95 -11.25
CA GLU A 117 -22.45 -3.58 -12.50
C GLU A 117 -21.82 -4.96 -12.71
N LYS A 118 -22.60 -5.84 -13.34
CA LYS A 118 -22.18 -7.18 -13.78
C LYS A 118 -22.96 -7.61 -15.01
N SER A 119 -22.26 -7.89 -16.11
CA SER A 119 -22.84 -8.49 -17.33
C SER A 119 -24.16 -7.84 -17.78
N GLY A 120 -24.23 -6.51 -17.74
CA GLY A 120 -25.42 -5.72 -18.15
C GLY A 120 -26.48 -5.48 -17.07
N LYS A 121 -26.34 -6.06 -15.88
CA LYS A 121 -27.12 -5.68 -14.68
C LYS A 121 -26.42 -4.50 -14.00
N GLU A 122 -27.17 -3.48 -13.62
CA GLU A 122 -26.70 -2.30 -12.88
C GLU A 122 -27.55 -2.14 -11.61
N GLU A 123 -26.91 -1.83 -10.50
CA GLU A 123 -27.55 -1.44 -9.24
C GLU A 123 -26.93 -0.16 -8.72
N TYR A 124 -27.75 0.71 -8.13
CA TYR A 124 -27.35 2.03 -7.67
C TYR A 124 -27.58 2.14 -6.17
N TYR A 125 -26.64 2.81 -5.51
CA TYR A 125 -26.61 2.93 -4.07
C TYR A 125 -26.25 4.36 -3.67
N GLU A 126 -27.04 4.93 -2.75
CA GLU A 126 -26.76 6.20 -2.10
C GLU A 126 -25.77 5.98 -0.95
N ILE A 127 -24.72 6.81 -0.93
CA ILE A 127 -23.74 6.88 0.14
C ILE A 127 -24.19 7.99 1.10
N PRO A 128 -24.46 7.70 2.38
CA PRO A 128 -24.81 8.73 3.34
C PRO A 128 -23.72 9.80 3.40
N SER A 129 -24.11 11.08 3.35
CA SER A 129 -23.19 12.22 3.22
C SER A 129 -22.08 12.26 4.28
N GLN A 130 -22.38 11.80 5.50
CA GLN A 130 -21.41 11.70 6.59
C GLN A 130 -20.22 10.77 6.28
N TYR A 131 -20.38 9.80 5.38
CA TYR A 131 -19.32 8.85 5.00
C TYR A 131 -18.59 9.23 3.71
N SER A 132 -19.01 10.29 3.00
CA SER A 132 -18.43 10.65 1.69
C SER A 132 -16.93 10.96 1.79
N ASN A 133 -16.53 11.73 2.80
CA ASN A 133 -15.13 12.10 3.02
C ASN A 133 -14.30 10.92 3.53
N GLU A 134 -14.86 10.09 4.40
CA GLU A 134 -14.20 8.88 4.91
C GLU A 134 -13.94 7.87 3.78
N LEU A 135 -14.89 7.72 2.85
CA LEU A 135 -14.75 6.85 1.69
C LEU A 135 -13.71 7.39 0.69
N GLU A 136 -13.67 8.70 0.47
CA GLU A 136 -12.63 9.35 -0.35
C GLU A 136 -11.23 9.09 0.23
N GLN A 137 -11.06 9.30 1.54
CA GLN A 137 -9.80 9.03 2.25
C GLN A 137 -9.43 7.54 2.22
N LEU A 138 -10.42 6.64 2.30
CA LEU A 138 -10.20 5.21 2.20
C LEU A 138 -9.60 4.84 0.83
N PHE A 139 -10.18 5.35 -0.25
CA PHE A 139 -9.67 5.11 -1.61
C PHE A 139 -8.33 5.79 -1.85
N GLU A 140 -8.11 7.02 -1.35
CA GLU A 140 -6.82 7.70 -1.41
C GLU A 140 -5.74 6.86 -0.71
N ARG A 141 -5.98 6.44 0.53
CA ARG A 141 -5.09 5.55 1.28
C ARG A 141 -4.83 4.25 0.52
N GLY A 142 -5.89 3.60 0.03
CA GLY A 142 -5.78 2.34 -0.69
C GLY A 142 -4.95 2.44 -1.97
N MET A 143 -5.15 3.49 -2.76
CA MET A 143 -4.41 3.70 -4.01
C MET A 143 -2.96 4.14 -3.77
N PHE A 144 -2.75 5.14 -2.90
CA PHE A 144 -1.43 5.77 -2.73
C PHE A 144 -0.48 5.02 -1.80
N THR A 145 -0.98 4.03 -1.08
CA THR A 145 -0.14 3.11 -0.30
C THR A 145 -0.15 1.68 -0.85
N SER A 146 -0.80 1.44 -2.00
CA SER A 146 -0.82 0.13 -2.65
C SER A 146 0.59 -0.35 -2.98
N PHE A 147 0.82 -1.66 -2.83
CA PHE A 147 2.06 -2.31 -3.23
C PHE A 147 2.34 -2.13 -4.73
N ASP A 148 1.30 -2.00 -5.56
CA ASP A 148 1.43 -1.86 -7.01
C ASP A 148 2.23 -0.62 -7.42
N ILE A 149 2.28 0.42 -6.57
CA ILE A 149 3.14 1.59 -6.78
C ILE A 149 4.60 1.17 -6.88
N THR A 150 5.03 0.16 -6.12
CA THR A 150 6.40 -0.33 -6.06
C THR A 150 6.77 -1.22 -7.26
N GLN A 151 5.77 -1.64 -8.05
CA GLN A 151 5.96 -2.46 -9.25
C GLN A 151 5.62 -1.73 -10.56
N ASN A 152 4.76 -0.71 -10.53
CA ASN A 152 4.33 -0.01 -11.74
C ASN A 152 5.36 1.04 -12.18
N ASN A 153 6.52 0.59 -12.67
CA ASN A 153 7.60 1.48 -13.10
C ASN A 153 7.25 2.45 -14.25
N LYS A 154 6.12 2.24 -14.94
CA LYS A 154 5.65 3.11 -16.02
C LYS A 154 5.19 4.47 -15.52
N ILE A 155 4.70 4.56 -14.28
CA ILE A 155 4.24 5.82 -13.67
C ILE A 155 5.36 6.59 -12.97
N TRP A 156 6.57 6.02 -12.89
CA TRP A 156 7.69 6.65 -12.20
C TRP A 156 8.43 7.64 -13.10
N ASN A 157 8.75 8.81 -12.57
CA ASN A 157 9.66 9.76 -13.20
C ASN A 157 11.02 9.83 -12.51
N LYS A 158 11.10 9.44 -11.23
CA LYS A 158 12.28 9.47 -10.37
C LYS A 158 12.24 8.30 -9.38
N VAL A 159 13.39 7.70 -9.10
CA VAL A 159 13.57 6.81 -7.94
C VAL A 159 14.89 7.19 -7.27
N GLU A 160 14.82 7.67 -6.03
CA GLU A 160 15.98 8.02 -5.21
C GLU A 160 16.08 7.07 -4.03
N ILE A 161 17.27 6.56 -3.77
CA ILE A 161 17.55 5.58 -2.71
C ILE A 161 18.57 6.18 -1.76
N GLU A 162 18.31 6.04 -0.47
CA GLU A 162 19.18 6.44 0.62
C GLU A 162 19.44 5.24 1.53
N ASP A 163 20.72 4.92 1.75
CA ASP A 163 21.15 3.88 2.70
C ASP A 163 21.19 4.49 4.10
N GLU A 164 20.43 3.93 5.04
CA GLU A 164 20.38 4.45 6.41
C GLU A 164 21.74 4.44 7.10
N TYR A 165 22.58 3.43 6.83
CA TYR A 165 23.87 3.29 7.50
C TYR A 165 24.92 4.24 6.91
N SER A 166 25.11 4.22 5.59
CA SER A 166 26.15 5.02 4.95
C SER A 166 25.73 6.47 4.66
N LYS A 167 24.43 6.78 4.75
CA LYS A 167 23.81 8.05 4.35
C LYS A 167 24.07 8.44 2.89
N GLN A 168 24.49 7.48 2.06
CA GLN A 168 24.67 7.71 0.64
C GLN A 168 23.33 7.78 -0.06
N LYS A 169 23.21 8.73 -1.00
CA LYS A 169 22.04 8.89 -1.86
C LYS A 169 22.40 8.54 -3.29
N LYS A 170 21.50 7.85 -3.96
CA LYS A 170 21.65 7.49 -5.36
C LYS A 170 20.32 7.60 -6.06
N GLU A 171 20.27 8.42 -7.10
CA GLU A 171 19.16 8.40 -8.04
C GLU A 171 19.36 7.26 -9.04
N LEU A 172 18.34 6.42 -9.21
CA LEU A 172 18.34 5.39 -10.23
C LEU A 172 18.17 6.01 -11.61
N GLN A 173 18.97 5.53 -12.55
CA GLN A 173 18.70 5.78 -13.97
C GLN A 173 17.40 5.10 -14.38
N LYS A 174 16.62 5.73 -15.26
CA LYS A 174 15.34 5.17 -15.75
C LYS A 174 15.46 3.74 -16.31
N SER A 175 16.59 3.41 -16.93
CA SER A 175 16.86 2.05 -17.44
C SER A 175 16.88 0.98 -16.34
N LYS A 176 17.09 1.38 -15.07
CA LYS A 176 17.12 0.51 -13.89
C LYS A 176 15.78 0.41 -13.16
N PHE A 177 14.77 1.17 -13.56
CA PHE A 177 13.46 1.13 -12.89
C PHE A 177 12.80 -0.24 -12.98
N LYS A 178 12.88 -0.88 -14.16
CA LYS A 178 12.34 -2.24 -14.32
C LYS A 178 13.05 -3.23 -13.40
N GLU A 179 14.38 -3.16 -13.32
CA GLU A 179 15.17 -4.03 -12.45
C GLU A 179 14.83 -3.83 -10.97
N PHE A 180 14.70 -2.58 -10.52
CA PHE A 180 14.25 -2.27 -9.15
C PHE A 180 12.85 -2.87 -8.87
N SER A 181 11.91 -2.68 -9.80
CA SER A 181 10.56 -3.24 -9.71
C SER A 181 10.57 -4.77 -9.66
N ASP A 182 11.36 -5.43 -10.51
CA ASP A 182 11.44 -6.89 -10.59
C ASP A 182 12.01 -7.51 -9.29
N ASN A 183 12.85 -6.77 -8.56
CA ASN A 183 13.39 -7.18 -7.26
C ASN A 183 12.43 -6.88 -6.09
N THR A 184 11.35 -6.12 -6.31
CA THR A 184 10.37 -5.78 -5.27
C THR A 184 9.19 -6.75 -5.35
N LYS A 185 9.31 -7.92 -4.72
CA LYS A 185 8.29 -8.99 -4.81
C LYS A 185 7.51 -9.15 -3.52
N LEU A 186 6.18 -9.03 -3.61
CA LEU A 186 5.27 -9.22 -2.51
C LEU A 186 5.28 -10.69 -2.04
N VAL A 187 5.28 -10.87 -0.72
CA VAL A 187 4.96 -12.13 -0.05
C VAL A 187 3.56 -12.05 0.55
N ALA A 188 3.29 -11.00 1.32
CA ALA A 188 2.00 -10.78 1.97
C ALA A 188 1.83 -9.33 2.43
N TYR A 189 0.59 -8.92 2.64
CA TYR A 189 0.28 -7.74 3.45
C TYR A 189 0.62 -8.02 4.93
N THR A 190 1.10 -7.01 5.66
CA THR A 190 1.39 -7.14 7.10
C THR A 190 0.85 -5.94 7.88
N LYS A 191 0.48 -6.20 9.14
CA LYS A 191 -0.05 -5.18 10.04
C LYS A 191 1.07 -4.51 10.82
N GLU A 192 0.95 -3.21 11.04
CA GLU A 192 1.97 -2.35 11.67
C GLU A 192 2.52 -2.93 12.99
N HIS A 193 1.65 -3.43 13.87
CA HIS A 193 2.05 -3.99 15.17
C HIS A 193 2.94 -5.25 15.09
N LYS A 194 3.09 -5.87 13.92
CA LYS A 194 3.96 -7.05 13.72
C LYS A 194 5.39 -6.69 13.30
N ILE A 195 5.70 -5.39 13.15
CA ILE A 195 6.94 -4.90 12.51
C ILE A 195 8.01 -4.47 13.53
N VAL A 196 7.69 -4.54 14.84
CA VAL A 196 8.49 -4.00 15.95
C VAL A 196 9.96 -4.47 15.95
N SER A 197 10.27 -5.67 15.45
CA SER A 197 11.64 -6.19 15.39
C SER A 197 12.45 -5.74 14.16
N SER A 198 11.78 -5.36 13.06
CA SER A 198 12.44 -5.06 11.78
C SER A 198 12.89 -3.60 11.67
N ASN A 199 12.27 -2.70 12.44
CA ASN A 199 12.62 -1.26 12.45
C ASN A 199 13.98 -0.98 13.12
N ASN A 200 14.41 -1.84 14.03
CA ASN A 200 15.65 -1.67 14.81
C ASN A 200 16.90 -2.22 14.09
N ALA A 201 16.79 -2.59 12.81
CA ALA A 201 17.90 -3.11 12.03
C ALA A 201 18.73 -1.97 11.42
N ASN A 202 20.07 -2.06 11.50
CA ASN A 202 21.01 -1.14 10.84
C ASN A 202 21.03 -1.25 9.30
N ASP A 203 20.03 -1.92 8.72
CA ASP A 203 20.00 -2.43 7.35
C ASP A 203 18.83 -1.84 6.55
N ASN A 204 18.34 -0.66 6.94
CA ASN A 204 17.20 -0.04 6.27
C ASN A 204 17.62 0.79 5.04
N PHE A 205 16.70 0.88 4.08
CA PHE A 205 16.80 1.79 2.94
C PHE A 205 15.57 2.68 2.88
N TYR A 206 15.79 3.97 2.64
CA TYR A 206 14.73 4.93 2.34
C TYR A 206 14.68 5.16 0.84
N ILE A 207 13.48 5.13 0.27
CA ILE A 207 13.29 5.18 -1.18
C ILE A 207 12.21 6.23 -1.47
N THR A 208 12.48 7.15 -2.38
CA THR A 208 11.50 8.12 -2.86
C THR A 208 11.17 7.79 -4.31
N ILE A 209 9.91 7.44 -4.57
CA ILE A 209 9.37 7.26 -5.93
C ILE A 209 8.62 8.53 -6.31
N GLY A 210 9.14 9.23 -7.31
CA GLY A 210 8.44 10.33 -7.96
C GLY A 210 7.48 9.81 -9.02
N THR A 211 6.26 10.34 -9.01
CA THR A 211 5.25 10.20 -10.07
C THR A 211 4.96 11.57 -10.69
N ARG A 212 4.03 11.66 -11.65
CA ARG A 212 3.70 12.94 -12.30
C ARG A 212 3.35 14.05 -11.30
N ASP A 213 2.55 13.72 -10.27
CA ASP A 213 1.97 14.71 -9.37
C ASP A 213 2.23 14.45 -7.88
N ASN A 214 3.02 13.42 -7.54
CA ASN A 214 3.27 13.03 -6.14
C ASN A 214 4.66 12.43 -5.96
N GLU A 215 5.17 12.52 -4.73
CA GLU A 215 6.24 11.67 -4.23
C GLU A 215 5.66 10.67 -3.25
N ILE A 216 6.09 9.42 -3.38
CA ILE A 216 5.69 8.31 -2.52
C ILE A 216 6.96 7.80 -1.85
N TYR A 217 6.89 7.64 -0.53
CA TYR A 217 8.03 7.26 0.29
C TYR A 217 7.93 5.78 0.63
N LEU A 218 9.02 5.06 0.45
CA LEU A 218 9.15 3.69 0.88
C LEU A 218 10.27 3.57 1.91
N GLN A 219 10.09 2.65 2.85
CA GLN A 219 11.13 2.26 3.80
C GLN A 219 11.26 0.75 3.76
N LEU A 220 12.41 0.26 3.32
CA LEU A 220 12.78 -1.13 3.51
C LEU A 220 13.30 -1.27 4.95
N MET A 221 12.52 -1.91 5.80
CA MET A 221 12.78 -2.15 7.22
C MET A 221 13.35 -3.56 7.39
N GLY A 222 14.62 -3.64 7.76
CA GLY A 222 15.41 -4.86 7.69
C GLY A 222 15.47 -5.43 6.27
N ARG A 223 15.45 -6.75 6.13
CA ARG A 223 15.68 -7.41 4.84
C ARG A 223 14.40 -7.65 4.03
N SER A 224 13.22 -7.52 4.63
CA SER A 224 12.02 -8.13 4.06
C SER A 224 10.70 -7.44 4.39
N VAL A 225 10.72 -6.28 5.05
CA VAL A 225 9.49 -5.50 5.30
C VAL A 225 9.57 -4.18 4.56
N LEU A 226 8.57 -3.87 3.74
CA LEU A 226 8.48 -2.62 2.99
C LEU A 226 7.29 -1.80 3.50
N GLY A 227 7.56 -0.63 4.04
CA GLY A 227 6.56 0.40 4.32
C GLY A 227 6.34 1.27 3.09
N VAL A 228 5.09 1.58 2.78
CA VAL A 228 4.68 2.50 1.71
C VAL A 228 3.90 3.63 2.36
N TYR A 229 4.38 4.86 2.19
CA TYR A 229 3.90 6.04 2.88
C TYR A 229 3.52 7.13 1.89
N TYR A 230 2.37 7.76 2.15
CA TYR A 230 1.88 8.90 1.40
C TYR A 230 1.10 9.83 2.34
N LYS A 231 1.66 11.02 2.63
CA LYS A 231 1.14 11.92 3.68
C LYS A 231 0.97 11.12 4.99
N ALA A 232 -0.15 11.31 5.69
CA ALA A 232 -0.51 10.57 6.89
C ALA A 232 -0.87 9.07 6.66
N HIS A 233 -0.90 8.59 5.43
CA HIS A 233 -1.27 7.21 5.11
C HIS A 233 -0.06 6.28 5.05
N ARG A 234 -0.24 5.07 5.58
CA ARG A 234 0.79 4.03 5.61
C ARG A 234 0.22 2.64 5.40
N SER A 235 0.93 1.82 4.63
CA SER A 235 0.69 0.40 4.49
C SER A 235 2.02 -0.35 4.57
N TYR A 236 1.97 -1.60 5.02
CA TYR A 236 3.16 -2.42 5.22
C TYR A 236 3.03 -3.76 4.52
N TYR A 237 4.13 -4.20 3.93
CA TYR A 237 4.18 -5.41 3.12
C TYR A 237 5.38 -6.25 3.52
N GLN A 238 5.15 -7.55 3.67
CA GLN A 238 6.22 -8.54 3.66
C GLN A 238 6.64 -8.75 2.20
N ILE A 239 7.94 -8.61 1.92
CA ILE A 239 8.53 -8.80 0.60
C ILE A 239 9.64 -9.86 0.65
N GLN A 240 10.09 -10.31 -0.52
CA GLN A 240 11.30 -11.14 -0.63
C GLN A 240 12.57 -10.33 -0.37
N GLU A 241 13.64 -11.00 0.07
CA GLU A 241 14.92 -10.34 0.39
C GLU A 241 15.68 -9.83 -0.85
N ASP A 242 15.23 -10.18 -2.06
CA ASP A 242 15.81 -9.75 -3.34
C ASP A 242 16.03 -8.23 -3.41
N LEU A 243 15.07 -7.43 -2.92
CA LEU A 243 15.19 -5.97 -2.89
C LEU A 243 16.35 -5.53 -1.98
N TYR A 244 16.46 -6.11 -0.78
CA TYR A 244 17.54 -5.79 0.15
C TYR A 244 18.90 -6.12 -0.46
N ASP A 245 19.04 -7.29 -1.06
CA ASP A 245 20.29 -7.74 -1.67
C ASP A 245 20.66 -6.84 -2.87
N TYR A 246 19.67 -6.48 -3.70
CA TYR A 246 19.83 -5.55 -4.82
C TYR A 246 20.32 -4.17 -4.35
N LEU A 247 19.64 -3.57 -3.38
CA LEU A 247 19.98 -2.26 -2.84
C LEU A 247 21.35 -2.27 -2.16
N SER A 248 21.63 -3.31 -1.38
CA SER A 248 22.93 -3.51 -0.71
C SER A 248 24.07 -3.58 -1.72
N GLN A 249 23.95 -4.38 -2.77
CA GLN A 249 24.98 -4.47 -3.82
C GLN A 249 25.16 -3.14 -4.55
N MET A 250 24.06 -2.45 -4.85
CA MET A 250 24.09 -1.19 -5.57
C MET A 250 24.73 -0.05 -4.76
N MET A 251 24.50 -0.03 -3.44
CA MET A 251 24.92 1.05 -2.54
C MET A 251 26.27 0.75 -1.87
N ARG A 252 26.56 -0.50 -1.49
CA ARG A 252 27.78 -0.88 -0.73
C ARG A 252 29.00 -1.21 -1.60
N ASN A 253 28.85 -1.27 -2.93
CA ASN A 253 29.99 -1.26 -3.88
C ASN A 253 30.62 0.14 -4.06
N THR A 254 30.09 1.16 -3.38
CA THR A 254 30.66 2.50 -3.32
C THR A 254 31.41 2.63 -1.98
N LYS A 255 32.75 2.79 -2.02
CA LYS A 255 33.57 2.95 -0.81
C LYS A 255 32.92 3.97 0.14
N PRO A 256 32.82 3.67 1.45
CA PRO A 256 32.31 4.66 2.41
C PRO A 256 33.24 5.87 2.38
N SER A 257 32.71 7.03 1.99
CA SER A 257 33.35 8.30 2.27
C SER A 257 33.22 8.51 3.77
N GLN A 258 34.27 8.15 4.51
CA GLN A 258 34.45 8.60 5.88
C GLN A 258 34.64 10.12 5.85
N THR A 259 33.53 10.86 5.86
CA THR A 259 33.57 12.25 6.32
C THR A 259 33.52 12.20 7.83
N LYS A 260 34.60 12.66 8.47
CA LYS A 260 34.64 12.90 9.92
C LYS A 260 33.38 13.67 10.30
N GLN A 261 32.66 13.13 11.28
CA GLN A 261 31.52 13.76 11.92
C GLN A 261 32.05 14.98 12.66
N ASP A 262 31.72 16.18 12.20
CA ASP A 262 31.96 17.41 12.96
C ASP A 262 31.19 17.29 14.28
N GLN A 263 31.83 17.64 15.40
CA GLN A 263 31.23 17.60 16.73
C GLN A 263 29.91 18.38 16.74
N SER A 264 28.83 17.70 17.12
CA SER A 264 27.47 18.21 17.17
C SER A 264 27.38 19.38 18.15
N ASN A 265 26.75 20.49 17.75
CA ASN A 265 26.48 21.66 18.60
C ASN A 265 25.60 21.35 19.83
N TYR A 266 25.19 20.09 20.00
CA TYR A 266 24.27 19.61 21.01
C TYR A 266 24.87 18.57 21.95
N ASP A 267 26.20 18.47 22.05
CA ASP A 267 26.94 17.66 23.05
C ASP A 267 26.57 17.95 24.53
N TRP A 268 25.76 18.99 24.77
CA TRP A 268 25.24 19.36 26.08
C TRP A 268 23.92 18.67 26.43
N VAL A 269 23.22 18.05 25.47
CA VAL A 269 21.91 17.42 25.69
C VAL A 269 22.09 16.08 26.41
N GLU A 270 21.33 15.91 27.48
CA GLU A 270 21.34 14.74 28.35
C GLU A 270 19.95 14.11 28.45
N GLU A 271 18.90 14.89 28.21
CA GLU A 271 17.49 14.49 28.30
C GLU A 271 16.66 15.24 27.24
N ILE A 272 15.66 14.57 26.69
CA ILE A 272 14.67 15.13 25.77
C ILE A 272 13.30 14.74 26.27
N GLU A 273 12.50 15.73 26.65
CA GLU A 273 11.07 15.54 26.87
C GLU A 273 10.36 15.63 25.53
N ILE A 274 9.52 14.64 25.23
CA ILE A 274 8.79 14.52 23.97
C ILE A 274 7.31 14.56 24.30
N LYS A 275 6.59 15.48 23.67
CA LYS A 275 5.14 15.55 23.73
C LYS A 275 4.57 15.31 22.33
N ASP A 276 3.96 14.14 22.13
CA ASP A 276 3.18 13.82 20.95
C ASP A 276 1.82 14.51 21.07
N ILE A 277 1.60 15.53 20.25
CA ILE A 277 0.41 16.39 20.31
C ILE A 277 -0.83 15.61 19.86
N VAL A 278 -0.68 14.73 18.88
CA VAL A 278 -1.81 14.05 18.25
C VAL A 278 -2.25 12.85 19.08
N ASN A 279 -1.30 12.08 19.60
CA ASN A 279 -1.61 10.92 20.44
C ASN A 279 -1.75 11.27 21.93
N ASN A 280 -1.46 12.52 22.33
CA ASN A 280 -1.45 12.99 23.71
C ASN A 280 -0.54 12.13 24.63
N ILE A 281 0.63 11.76 24.12
CA ILE A 281 1.64 10.96 24.83
C ILE A 281 2.77 11.89 25.26
N ASN A 282 3.23 11.75 26.51
CA ASN A 282 4.45 12.39 27.00
C ASN A 282 5.47 11.31 27.34
N SER A 283 6.68 11.44 26.82
CA SER A 283 7.78 10.54 27.11
C SER A 283 9.07 11.32 27.36
N VAL A 284 10.05 10.65 27.97
CA VAL A 284 11.33 11.25 28.29
C VAL A 284 12.44 10.31 27.85
N VAL A 285 13.29 10.78 26.95
CA VAL A 285 14.44 10.05 26.43
C VAL A 285 15.70 10.60 27.10
N LYS A 286 16.59 9.74 27.58
CA LYS A 286 17.76 10.15 28.38
C LYS A 286 19.05 9.52 27.90
N GLY A 287 20.18 10.11 28.29
CA GLY A 287 21.50 9.51 28.16
C GLY A 287 21.91 9.33 26.71
N LYS A 288 22.24 8.10 26.32
CA LYS A 288 22.72 7.80 24.95
C LYS A 288 21.62 8.03 23.91
N ASP A 289 20.40 7.57 24.20
CA ASP A 289 19.29 7.66 23.25
C ASP A 289 18.89 9.11 22.97
N ALA A 290 19.04 9.99 23.97
CA ALA A 290 18.85 11.43 23.79
C ALA A 290 19.89 12.03 22.83
N LYS A 291 21.14 11.60 22.94
CA LYS A 291 22.22 12.04 22.04
C LYS A 291 22.00 11.53 20.62
N ASP A 292 21.66 10.25 20.48
CA ASP A 292 21.39 9.63 19.20
C ASP A 292 20.22 10.35 18.50
N LEU A 293 19.11 10.58 19.19
CA LEU A 293 17.95 11.33 18.66
C LEU A 293 18.33 12.74 18.19
N VAL A 294 19.12 13.48 18.97
CA VAL A 294 19.58 14.83 18.60
C VAL A 294 20.49 14.81 17.38
N ASP A 295 21.42 13.87 17.30
CA ASP A 295 22.31 13.73 16.16
C ASP A 295 21.53 13.37 14.89
N PHE A 296 20.45 12.60 14.99
CA PHE A 296 19.54 12.38 13.88
C PHE A 296 18.84 13.66 13.42
N LEU A 297 18.29 14.43 14.36
CA LEU A 297 17.55 15.66 14.04
C LEU A 297 18.45 16.78 13.50
N PHE A 298 19.70 16.87 13.95
CA PHE A 298 20.65 17.95 13.63
C PHE A 298 21.93 17.45 12.98
N ASN A 299 21.80 16.59 11.98
CA ASN A 299 22.94 16.12 11.20
C ASN A 299 23.36 17.14 10.11
N LYS A 300 24.47 16.87 9.43
CA LYS A 300 25.03 17.70 8.35
C LYS A 300 24.10 17.94 7.14
N HIS A 301 23.00 17.20 7.04
CA HIS A 301 21.99 17.32 5.98
C HIS A 301 20.76 18.11 6.43
N THR A 302 20.69 18.51 7.70
CA THR A 302 19.68 19.44 8.21
C THR A 302 19.94 20.82 7.61
N VAL A 303 19.21 21.15 6.54
CA VAL A 303 19.32 22.42 5.82
C VAL A 303 18.15 23.32 6.17
N GLU A 304 18.38 24.63 6.21
CA GLU A 304 17.32 25.61 6.40
C GLU A 304 16.33 25.53 5.21
N GLY A 305 15.04 25.48 5.52
CA GLY A 305 13.96 25.27 4.55
C GLY A 305 12.72 26.07 4.92
N THR A 306 11.59 25.70 4.32
CA THR A 306 10.28 26.32 4.56
C THR A 306 9.24 25.24 4.88
N LEU A 307 8.31 25.52 5.79
CA LEU A 307 7.20 24.61 6.07
C LEU A 307 6.30 24.50 4.83
N GLY A 308 5.96 23.27 4.47
CA GLY A 308 4.96 23.00 3.43
C GLY A 308 3.56 23.43 3.89
N GLN A 309 2.67 23.69 2.92
CA GLN A 309 1.28 24.11 3.21
C GLN A 309 0.45 23.06 3.99
N PHE A 310 0.94 21.82 4.09
CA PHE A 310 0.24 20.69 4.70
C PHE A 310 1.06 20.01 5.81
N GLU A 311 2.10 20.68 6.33
CA GLU A 311 2.85 20.11 7.44
C GLU A 311 2.15 20.33 8.78
N GLU A 312 1.71 19.23 9.37
CA GLU A 312 1.10 19.24 10.68
C GLU A 312 2.15 19.18 11.78
N LYS A 313 1.94 20.02 12.79
CA LYS A 313 2.75 20.01 14.01
C LYS A 313 2.49 18.71 14.75
N ARG A 314 3.53 17.89 14.94
CA ARG A 314 3.38 16.55 15.51
C ARG A 314 3.95 16.44 16.93
N TYR A 315 5.14 17.00 17.17
CA TYR A 315 5.80 16.91 18.46
C TYR A 315 6.27 18.26 18.99
N GLU A 316 6.26 18.40 20.32
CA GLU A 316 7.03 19.41 21.03
C GLU A 316 8.18 18.70 21.76
N LEU A 317 9.42 19.09 21.47
CA LEU A 317 10.61 18.55 22.09
C LEU A 317 11.24 19.60 23.01
N THR A 318 11.57 19.21 24.24
CA THR A 318 12.32 20.04 25.18
C THR A 318 13.65 19.35 25.52
N LEU A 319 14.74 19.90 24.98
CA LEU A 319 16.10 19.41 25.14
C LEU A 319 16.69 20.00 26.41
N LYS A 320 17.22 19.17 27.30
CA LYS A 320 17.79 19.57 28.59
C LYS A 320 19.17 18.96 28.80
N GLY A 321 20.05 19.72 29.45
CA GLY A 321 21.35 19.22 29.91
C GLY A 321 22.33 20.34 30.19
N LYS A 322 23.29 20.10 31.10
CA LYS A 322 24.32 21.09 31.52
C LYS A 322 23.77 22.49 31.85
N GLY A 323 22.59 22.57 32.47
CA GLY A 323 21.93 23.82 32.84
C GLY A 323 21.30 24.62 31.68
N ARG A 324 21.17 24.01 30.49
CA ARG A 324 20.55 24.60 29.30
C ARG A 324 19.22 23.93 29.00
N THR A 325 18.31 24.69 28.39
CA THR A 325 17.04 24.17 27.88
C THR A 325 16.73 24.80 26.53
N GLN A 326 16.28 23.99 25.57
CA GLN A 326 15.89 24.45 24.24
C GLN A 326 14.64 23.72 23.77
N ASN A 327 13.70 24.48 23.20
CA ASN A 327 12.46 23.93 22.66
C ASN A 327 12.55 23.83 21.13
N ILE A 328 12.08 22.72 20.60
CA ILE A 328 11.96 22.45 19.17
C ILE A 328 10.53 22.02 18.89
N ILE A 329 10.00 22.50 17.78
CA ILE A 329 8.75 21.99 17.24
C ILE A 329 9.10 21.03 16.10
N ALA A 330 8.58 19.82 16.14
CA ALA A 330 8.78 18.83 15.11
C ALA A 330 7.50 18.62 14.31
N TYR A 331 7.65 18.68 12.99
CA TYR A 331 6.66 18.36 11.96
C TYR A 331 7.00 16.99 11.37
N GLU A 332 6.24 16.54 10.38
CA GLU A 332 6.48 15.25 9.72
C GLU A 332 7.88 15.17 9.09
N ASN A 333 8.28 16.22 8.35
CA ASN A 333 9.56 16.26 7.63
C ASN A 333 10.39 17.53 7.89
N ASN A 334 10.06 18.28 8.93
CA ASN A 334 10.79 19.47 9.32
C ASN A 334 10.89 19.60 10.84
N ILE A 335 11.88 20.35 11.29
CA ILE A 335 11.97 20.85 12.65
C ILE A 335 12.04 22.38 12.63
N GLN A 336 11.33 23.03 13.54
CA GLN A 336 11.41 24.46 13.74
C GLN A 336 12.15 24.77 15.04
N LEU A 337 13.21 25.55 14.91
CA LEU A 337 14.08 25.97 16.00
C LEU A 337 14.38 27.46 15.88
N ASN A 338 14.16 28.22 16.96
CA ASN A 338 14.42 29.66 17.02
C ASN A 338 13.79 30.46 15.85
N GLY A 339 12.60 30.06 15.41
CA GLY A 339 11.89 30.71 14.30
C GLY A 339 12.40 30.35 12.90
N LYS A 340 13.42 29.50 12.78
CA LYS A 340 13.90 28.92 11.53
C LYS A 340 13.38 27.50 11.35
N VAL A 341 13.12 27.12 10.12
CA VAL A 341 12.64 25.79 9.75
C VAL A 341 13.80 25.05 9.09
N TYR A 342 13.98 23.80 9.47
CA TYR A 342 15.01 22.93 8.93
C TYR A 342 14.39 21.65 8.40
N GLN A 343 14.79 21.25 7.20
CA GLN A 343 14.31 20.03 6.58
C GLN A 343 15.03 18.82 7.14
N VAL A 344 14.26 17.89 7.70
CA VAL A 344 14.74 16.65 8.29
C VAL A 344 13.73 15.57 7.89
N LYS A 345 14.12 14.65 7.01
CA LYS A 345 13.19 13.62 6.52
C LYS A 345 12.77 12.69 7.66
N SER A 346 11.49 12.32 7.70
CA SER A 346 10.94 11.30 8.61
C SER A 346 11.14 11.61 10.10
N VAL A 347 11.04 12.89 10.46
CA VAL A 347 11.15 13.36 11.87
C VAL A 347 10.14 12.64 12.74
N ASP A 348 8.94 12.40 12.22
CA ASP A 348 7.88 11.74 12.96
C ASP A 348 8.17 10.27 13.28
N ILE A 349 8.72 9.53 12.31
CA ILE A 349 9.12 8.13 12.47
C ILE A 349 10.26 8.05 13.48
N ILE A 350 11.27 8.92 13.33
CA ILE A 350 12.44 8.96 14.21
C ILE A 350 12.01 9.23 15.64
N ILE A 351 11.23 10.28 15.89
CA ILE A 351 10.77 10.63 17.24
C ILE A 351 9.88 9.51 17.82
N SER A 352 8.97 8.94 17.03
CA SER A 352 8.09 7.85 17.47
C SER A 352 8.87 6.63 17.98
N ALA A 353 10.00 6.30 17.35
CA ALA A 353 10.81 5.15 17.73
C ALA A 353 11.39 5.27 19.15
N TYR A 354 11.76 6.49 19.56
CA TYR A 354 12.27 6.78 20.90
C TYR A 354 11.18 7.12 21.91
N ALA A 355 10.05 7.66 21.44
CA ALA A 355 8.97 8.12 22.31
C ALA A 355 8.03 6.98 22.76
N ASN A 356 7.91 5.91 21.96
CA ASN A 356 6.97 4.82 22.17
C ASN A 356 7.65 3.48 22.53
N THR A 357 8.90 3.50 22.98
CA THR A 357 9.57 2.32 23.50
C THR A 357 9.06 2.05 24.93
N PRO A 358 8.56 0.83 25.24
CA PRO A 358 7.92 0.52 26.52
C PRO A 358 8.86 0.59 27.74
#